data_AF-A0A559LLR9-F1
#
_entry.id   AF-A0A559LLR9-F1
#
_cell.length_a   1.000
_cell.length_b   1.000
_cell.length_c   1.000
_cell.angle_alpha   90.00
_cell.angle_beta   90.00
_cell.angle_gamma   90.00
#
_symmetry.space_group_name_H-M   'P 1'
#
loop_
_entity.id
_entity.type
_entity.pdbx_description
1 polymer ?
#
loop_
_entity_poly.entity_id
_entity_poly.type
_entity_poly.pdbx_seq_one_letter_code
_entity_poly.pdbx_strand_id
1 'polypeptide(L)'
;MLILGEACMVEHLPSLIPPQRLETMTSLEITWTLKSYFTADQDYDNMDKRHLKSIFDLLSPSKFPALRRLHIWFAKDRTAWLSVHGIDAYEKVIFEHLDSFVQFRRDLQECAFALPRCFFKRKYAAARGVTTDETEELRHSLQDYSYRQVWRDLHGDMTVVQLPYVDSYPKAPYHITARDDQAAGYWILEAPYDDLPVYRTTSPPPPCICLRSSSPHNPASPRSARSGNSPRTPCYCPMSSG
;
A
#
# COMPACT_ATOMS: atom_id res chain seq x y z
N MET A 1 -22.29 -7.53 -7.11
CA MET A 1 -20.92 -7.70 -6.60
C MET A 1 -19.98 -7.62 -7.78
N LEU A 2 -18.95 -6.79 -7.72
CA LEU A 2 -17.93 -6.66 -8.75
C LEU A 2 -16.58 -6.84 -8.07
N ILE A 3 -15.77 -7.75 -8.61
CA ILE A 3 -14.43 -8.07 -8.12
C ILE A 3 -13.45 -7.53 -9.16
N LEU A 4 -12.57 -6.63 -8.74
CA LEU A 4 -11.53 -6.07 -9.60
C LEU A 4 -10.18 -6.60 -9.16
N GLY A 5 -9.54 -7.37 -10.05
CA GLY A 5 -8.26 -8.01 -9.77
C GLY A 5 -7.02 -7.15 -10.06
N GLU A 6 -7.16 -6.07 -10.83
CA GLU A 6 -6.01 -5.24 -11.24
C GLU A 6 -6.29 -3.74 -11.04
N ALA A 7 -5.32 -3.03 -10.44
CA ALA A 7 -5.42 -1.59 -10.14
C ALA A 7 -5.70 -0.74 -11.39
N CYS A 8 -5.18 -1.13 -12.56
CA CYS A 8 -5.43 -0.47 -13.83
C CYS A 8 -6.92 -0.48 -14.22
N MET A 9 -7.64 -1.58 -13.93
CA MET A 9 -9.08 -1.66 -14.19
C MET A 9 -9.89 -0.76 -13.26
N VAL A 10 -9.37 -0.48 -12.06
CA VAL A 10 -10.03 0.38 -11.08
C VAL A 10 -9.89 1.84 -11.47
N GLU A 11 -8.70 2.28 -11.91
CA GLU A 11 -8.48 3.65 -12.40
C GLU A 11 -9.41 4.01 -13.58
N HIS A 12 -9.72 3.04 -14.44
CA HIS A 12 -10.63 3.20 -15.58
C HIS A 12 -12.07 2.76 -15.32
N LEU A 13 -12.42 2.44 -14.09
CA LEU A 13 -13.73 1.88 -13.76
C LEU A 13 -14.91 2.76 -14.18
N PRO A 14 -14.87 4.11 -14.03
CA PRO A 14 -15.94 4.98 -14.55
C PRO A 14 -16.12 4.92 -16.07
N SER A 15 -15.09 4.47 -16.80
CA SER A 15 -15.09 4.33 -18.25
C SER A 15 -15.57 2.94 -18.70
N LEU A 16 -15.34 1.92 -17.87
CA LEU A 16 -15.67 0.52 -18.16
C LEU A 16 -17.11 0.15 -17.79
N ILE A 17 -17.70 0.88 -16.83
CA ILE A 17 -19.05 0.60 -16.33
C ILE A 17 -19.92 1.84 -16.55
N PRO A 18 -21.08 1.71 -17.21
CA PRO A 18 -22.02 2.82 -17.37
C PRO A 18 -22.39 3.47 -16.02
N PRO A 19 -22.50 4.80 -15.94
CA PRO A 19 -22.77 5.50 -14.67
C PRO A 19 -23.97 4.95 -13.89
N GLN A 20 -25.06 4.60 -14.57
CA GLN A 20 -26.27 4.06 -13.94
C GLN A 20 -26.01 2.74 -13.19
N ARG A 21 -25.04 1.94 -13.66
CA ARG A 21 -24.65 0.68 -13.01
C ARG A 21 -23.76 0.92 -11.79
N LEU A 22 -22.99 2.00 -11.79
CA LEU A 22 -22.19 2.42 -10.62
C LEU A 22 -23.09 2.98 -9.53
N GLU A 23 -24.10 3.78 -9.91
CA GLU A 23 -25.07 4.36 -8.98
C GLU A 23 -25.86 3.32 -8.19
N THR A 24 -26.10 2.14 -8.78
CA THR A 24 -26.84 1.03 -8.17
C THR A 24 -25.94 0.01 -7.48
N MET A 25 -24.62 0.18 -7.53
CA MET A 25 -23.68 -0.77 -6.96
C MET A 25 -23.63 -0.65 -5.44
N THR A 26 -24.06 -1.71 -4.74
CA THR A 26 -24.12 -1.73 -3.28
C THR A 26 -22.92 -2.40 -2.61
N SER A 27 -22.12 -3.14 -3.37
CA SER A 27 -20.99 -3.92 -2.85
C SER A 27 -19.86 -4.00 -3.87
N LEU A 28 -18.65 -3.72 -3.40
CA LEU A 28 -17.44 -3.66 -4.21
C LEU A 28 -16.26 -4.32 -3.49
N GLU A 29 -15.53 -5.15 -4.22
CA GLU A 29 -14.31 -5.81 -3.77
C GLU A 29 -13.18 -5.49 -4.76
N ILE A 30 -12.08 -4.94 -4.25
CA ILE A 30 -11.03 -4.36 -5.08
C ILE A 30 -9.67 -4.85 -4.62
N THR A 31 -8.85 -5.33 -5.55
CA THR A 31 -7.41 -5.43 -5.35
C THR A 31 -6.75 -4.14 -5.82
N TRP A 32 -6.00 -3.50 -4.94
CA TRP A 32 -5.33 -2.24 -5.19
C TRP A 32 -3.84 -2.32 -4.91
N THR A 33 -3.01 -1.75 -5.78
CA THR A 33 -1.56 -1.74 -5.61
C THR A 33 -1.06 -0.47 -4.92
N LEU A 34 -0.34 -0.62 -3.80
CA LEU A 34 0.36 0.50 -3.18
C LEU A 34 1.52 0.97 -4.08
N LYS A 35 1.61 2.29 -4.34
CA LYS A 35 2.70 2.91 -5.09
C LYS A 35 3.63 3.69 -4.17
N SER A 36 4.92 3.64 -4.48
CA SER A 36 5.97 4.41 -3.79
C SER A 36 6.81 5.17 -4.82
N TYR A 37 7.55 6.17 -4.35
CA TYR A 37 8.53 6.90 -5.17
C TYR A 37 9.84 7.05 -4.42
N PHE A 38 10.94 6.90 -5.17
CA PHE A 38 12.28 6.99 -4.62
C PHE A 38 12.61 8.40 -4.13
N THR A 39 13.33 8.46 -3.01
CA THR A 39 13.83 9.69 -2.40
C THR A 39 15.27 9.47 -2.01
N ALA A 40 16.18 10.34 -2.46
CA ALA A 40 17.62 10.12 -2.33
C ALA A 40 18.16 10.33 -0.91
N ASP A 41 17.35 10.89 -0.02
CA ASP A 41 17.68 11.31 1.35
C ASP A 41 17.36 10.27 2.42
N GLN A 42 16.87 9.08 2.04
CA GLN A 42 16.48 8.02 2.98
C GLN A 42 16.60 6.61 2.38
N ASP A 43 16.73 5.62 3.25
CA ASP A 43 16.92 4.20 2.88
C ASP A 43 15.62 3.47 2.48
N TYR A 44 14.55 4.22 2.18
CA TYR A 44 13.24 3.69 1.81
C TYR A 44 12.47 4.66 0.91
N ASP A 45 11.64 4.14 0.00
CA ASP A 45 10.79 5.00 -0.86
C ASP A 45 9.70 5.68 -0.04
N ASN A 46 9.26 6.87 -0.43
CA ASN A 46 8.05 7.47 0.14
C ASN A 46 6.78 6.89 -0.49
N MET A 47 5.74 6.70 0.32
CA MET A 47 4.42 6.32 -0.18
C MET A 47 3.81 7.42 -1.05
N ASP A 48 3.26 7.06 -2.21
CA ASP A 48 2.53 8.00 -3.06
C ASP A 48 1.16 8.33 -2.45
N LYS A 49 1.14 9.34 -1.59
CA LYS A 49 -0.08 9.83 -0.93
C LYS A 49 -1.12 10.31 -1.94
N ARG A 50 -0.69 10.87 -3.07
CA ARG A 50 -1.61 11.37 -4.10
C ARG A 50 -2.34 10.21 -4.76
N HIS A 51 -1.60 9.17 -5.10
CA HIS A 51 -2.18 7.95 -5.64
C HIS A 51 -3.17 7.30 -4.66
N LEU A 52 -2.80 7.21 -3.38
CA LEU A 52 -3.68 6.66 -2.34
C LEU A 52 -4.97 7.48 -2.19
N LYS A 53 -4.86 8.82 -2.19
CA LYS A 53 -6.01 9.73 -2.15
C LYS A 53 -6.93 9.58 -3.37
N SER A 54 -6.36 9.47 -4.58
CA SER A 54 -7.15 9.37 -5.82
C SER A 54 -8.10 8.17 -5.82
N ILE A 55 -7.74 7.07 -5.17
CA ILE A 55 -8.61 5.88 -5.02
C ILE A 55 -9.82 6.21 -4.17
N PHE A 56 -9.59 6.85 -3.04
CA PHE A 56 -10.65 7.20 -2.11
C PHE A 56 -11.58 8.27 -2.70
N ASP A 57 -11.03 9.17 -3.50
CA ASP A 57 -11.83 10.12 -4.30
C ASP A 57 -12.70 9.40 -5.36
N LEU A 58 -12.17 8.36 -6.02
CA LEU A 58 -12.92 7.51 -6.95
C LEU A 58 -14.06 6.76 -6.25
N LEU A 59 -13.84 6.33 -5.01
CA LEU A 59 -14.83 5.66 -4.17
C LEU A 59 -15.71 6.65 -3.38
N SER A 60 -15.79 7.90 -3.81
CA SER A 60 -16.65 8.90 -3.15
C SER A 60 -18.15 8.61 -3.35
N PRO A 61 -19.03 9.13 -2.47
CA PRO A 61 -20.49 8.97 -2.62
C PRO A 61 -21.03 9.50 -3.95
N SER A 62 -20.35 10.48 -4.57
CA SER A 62 -20.74 11.04 -5.87
C SER A 62 -20.61 10.04 -7.02
N LYS A 63 -19.71 9.06 -6.91
CA LYS A 63 -19.50 8.00 -7.91
C LYS A 63 -20.24 6.72 -7.55
N PHE A 64 -20.37 6.46 -6.26
CA PHE A 64 -20.96 5.23 -5.72
C PHE A 64 -21.97 5.53 -4.59
N PRO A 65 -23.11 6.18 -4.90
CA PRO A 65 -24.09 6.61 -3.90
C PRO A 65 -24.78 5.46 -3.17
N ALA A 66 -24.98 4.31 -3.82
CA ALA A 66 -25.61 3.14 -3.21
C ALA A 66 -24.62 2.19 -2.52
N LEU A 67 -23.32 2.45 -2.56
CA LEU A 67 -22.31 1.55 -1.99
C LEU A 67 -22.46 1.48 -0.48
N ARG A 68 -22.66 0.27 0.04
CA ARG A 68 -22.77 -0.02 1.47
C ARG A 68 -21.70 -0.98 1.95
N ARG A 69 -21.08 -1.76 1.06
CA ARG A 69 -20.10 -2.78 1.40
C ARG A 69 -18.83 -2.60 0.58
N LEU A 70 -17.71 -2.38 1.23
CA LEU A 70 -16.43 -2.16 0.58
C LEU A 70 -15.36 -3.04 1.20
N HIS A 71 -14.69 -3.81 0.35
CA HIS A 71 -13.53 -4.59 0.69
C HIS A 71 -12.38 -4.21 -0.23
N ILE A 72 -11.26 -3.75 0.34
CA ILE A 72 -10.07 -3.40 -0.43
C ILE A 72 -8.90 -4.25 0.03
N TRP A 73 -8.23 -4.89 -0.92
CA TRP A 73 -7.00 -5.63 -0.72
C TRP A 73 -5.85 -4.79 -1.21
N PHE A 74 -4.98 -4.38 -0.30
CA PHE A 74 -3.74 -3.72 -0.68
C PHE A 74 -2.72 -4.77 -1.08
N ALA A 75 -2.57 -4.95 -2.39
CA ALA A 75 -1.48 -5.67 -3.01
C ALA A 75 -0.25 -4.75 -3.14
N LYS A 76 0.93 -5.36 -3.29
CA LYS A 76 2.13 -4.61 -3.64
C LYS A 76 2.23 -4.47 -5.15
N ASP A 77 2.55 -3.27 -5.66
CA ASP A 77 3.02 -3.18 -7.05
C ASP A 77 4.43 -3.79 -7.15
N ARG A 78 4.74 -4.52 -8.23
CA ARG A 78 6.10 -5.00 -8.51
C ARG A 78 7.13 -3.87 -8.49
N THR A 79 6.71 -2.64 -8.79
CA THR A 79 7.55 -1.45 -8.80
C THR A 79 7.69 -0.78 -7.42
N ALA A 80 6.81 -1.07 -6.46
CA ALA A 80 6.83 -0.43 -5.16
C ALA A 80 7.92 -1.04 -4.26
N TRP A 81 8.83 -0.19 -3.78
CA TRP A 81 9.91 -0.59 -2.90
C TRP A 81 9.57 -0.28 -1.43
N LEU A 82 8.72 -1.13 -0.85
CA LEU A 82 8.36 -1.06 0.57
C LEU A 82 9.48 -1.69 1.41
N SER A 83 10.36 -0.86 1.96
CA SER A 83 11.46 -1.25 2.85
C SER A 83 11.00 -1.39 4.31
N VAL A 84 11.61 -2.31 5.07
CA VAL A 84 11.37 -2.46 6.51
C VAL A 84 11.73 -1.19 7.27
N HIS A 85 12.72 -0.42 6.79
CA HIS A 85 13.11 0.85 7.41
C HIS A 85 12.02 1.93 7.31
N GLY A 86 11.12 1.83 6.34
CA GLY A 86 10.01 2.76 6.14
C GLY A 86 8.69 2.29 6.74
N ILE A 87 8.64 1.12 7.38
CA ILE A 87 7.39 0.44 7.74
C ILE A 87 6.46 1.30 8.59
N ASP A 88 6.99 2.01 9.59
CA ASP A 88 6.19 2.87 10.47
C ASP A 88 5.67 4.11 9.73
N ALA A 89 6.47 4.66 8.80
CA ALA A 89 6.04 5.77 7.96
C ALA A 89 4.93 5.35 7.00
N TYR A 90 5.02 4.15 6.42
CA TYR A 90 4.00 3.60 5.54
C TYR A 90 2.69 3.34 6.27
N GLU A 91 2.76 2.65 7.41
CA GLU A 91 1.59 2.37 8.25
C GLU A 91 0.89 3.66 8.63
N LYS A 92 1.63 4.67 9.10
CA LYS A 92 1.07 5.98 9.44
C LYS A 92 0.30 6.58 8.26
N VAL A 93 0.91 6.64 7.08
CA VAL A 93 0.27 7.21 5.88
C VAL A 93 -0.96 6.42 5.47
N ILE A 94 -0.90 5.09 5.49
CA ILE A 94 -2.02 4.22 5.13
C ILE A 94 -3.19 4.48 6.09
N PHE A 95 -2.97 4.34 7.40
CA PHE A 95 -4.03 4.50 8.39
C PHE A 95 -4.63 5.91 8.40
N GLU A 96 -3.82 6.97 8.25
CA GLU A 96 -4.34 8.35 8.11
C GLU A 96 -5.36 8.48 6.97
N HIS A 97 -5.12 7.84 5.83
CA HIS A 97 -6.05 7.89 4.70
C HIS A 97 -7.24 6.96 4.89
N LEU A 98 -7.05 5.78 5.47
CA LEU A 98 -8.16 4.86 5.80
C LEU A 98 -9.13 5.51 6.78
N ASP A 99 -8.62 6.08 7.87
CA ASP A 99 -9.41 6.74 8.90
C ASP A 99 -10.19 7.93 8.32
N SER A 100 -9.51 8.76 7.51
CA SER A 100 -10.13 9.89 6.80
C SER A 100 -11.24 9.43 5.84
N PHE A 101 -11.00 8.35 5.10
CA PHE A 101 -11.96 7.81 4.14
C PHE A 101 -13.20 7.22 4.83
N VAL A 102 -13.02 6.41 5.88
CA VAL A 102 -14.16 5.82 6.62
C VAL A 102 -14.94 6.90 7.35
N GLN A 103 -14.27 7.92 7.89
CA GLN A 103 -14.93 9.09 8.47
C GLN A 103 -15.77 9.85 7.42
N PHE A 104 -15.31 9.92 6.17
CA PHE A 104 -16.04 10.53 5.05
C PHE A 104 -17.18 9.64 4.52
N ARG A 105 -17.02 8.30 4.56
CA ARG A 105 -17.98 7.30 4.08
C ARG A 105 -18.74 6.60 5.21
N ARG A 106 -19.40 7.38 6.08
CA ARG A 106 -20.22 6.83 7.18
C ARG A 106 -21.47 6.06 6.74
N ASP A 107 -21.78 6.11 5.44
CA ASP A 107 -22.87 5.35 4.83
C ASP A 107 -22.50 3.88 4.57
N LEU A 108 -21.22 3.50 4.68
CA LEU A 108 -20.78 2.11 4.60
C LEU A 108 -21.26 1.33 5.82
N GLN A 109 -21.95 0.22 5.56
CA GLN A 109 -22.38 -0.77 6.55
C GLN A 109 -21.30 -1.82 6.79
N GLU A 110 -20.49 -2.11 5.76
CA GLU A 110 -19.36 -3.04 5.83
C GLU A 110 -18.14 -2.38 5.20
N CYS A 111 -17.05 -2.30 5.97
CA CYS A 111 -15.79 -1.75 5.49
C CYS A 111 -14.64 -2.61 6.00
N ALA A 112 -13.86 -3.16 5.07
CA ALA A 112 -12.70 -3.97 5.39
C ALA A 112 -11.52 -3.66 4.47
N PHE A 113 -10.32 -3.67 5.05
CA PHE A 113 -9.06 -3.47 4.35
C PHE A 113 -8.13 -4.63 4.65
N ALA A 114 -7.78 -5.42 3.65
CA ALA A 114 -6.74 -6.44 3.77
C ALA A 114 -5.38 -5.80 3.52
N LEU A 115 -4.51 -5.82 4.53
CA LEU A 115 -3.16 -5.27 4.44
C LEU A 115 -2.15 -6.36 4.10
N PRO A 116 -1.03 -6.01 3.44
CA PRO A 116 0.10 -6.91 3.29
C PRO A 116 0.52 -7.52 4.62
N ARG A 117 0.93 -8.80 4.57
CA ARG A 117 1.19 -9.64 5.74
C ARG A 117 2.11 -9.01 6.79
N CYS A 118 3.15 -8.28 6.38
CA CYS A 118 4.06 -7.57 7.29
C CYS A 118 3.34 -6.55 8.18
N PHE A 119 2.55 -5.67 7.56
CA PHE A 119 1.80 -4.63 8.25
C PHE A 119 0.75 -5.28 9.15
N PHE A 120 0.03 -6.27 8.63
CA PHE A 120 -0.99 -6.98 9.39
C PHE A 120 -0.41 -7.65 10.64
N LYS A 121 0.69 -8.41 10.52
CA LYS A 121 1.31 -9.09 11.66
C LYS A 121 1.74 -8.12 12.77
N ARG A 122 2.36 -7.00 12.42
CA ARG A 122 2.75 -5.95 13.39
C ARG A 122 1.54 -5.39 14.13
N LYS A 123 0.48 -5.04 13.39
CA LYS A 123 -0.75 -4.49 14.01
C LYS A 123 -1.51 -5.51 14.83
N TYR A 124 -1.58 -6.75 14.37
CA TYR A 124 -2.21 -7.83 15.13
C TYR A 124 -1.46 -8.11 16.45
N ALA A 125 -0.11 -8.16 16.41
CA ALA A 125 0.70 -8.33 17.61
C ALA A 125 0.53 -7.15 18.59
N ALA A 126 0.59 -5.92 18.08
CA ALA A 126 0.37 -4.72 18.88
C ALA A 126 -1.02 -4.68 19.53
N ALA A 127 -2.08 -5.01 18.77
CA ALA A 127 -3.45 -5.05 19.27
C ALA A 127 -3.69 -6.16 20.30
N ARG A 128 -2.86 -7.21 20.30
CA ARG A 128 -2.83 -8.24 21.35
C ARG A 128 -2.06 -7.84 22.61
N GLY A 129 -1.35 -6.71 22.59
CA GLY A 129 -0.43 -6.33 23.66
C GLY A 129 0.84 -7.19 23.72
N VAL A 130 1.20 -7.87 22.62
CA VAL A 130 2.44 -8.65 22.53
C VAL A 130 3.53 -7.75 21.97
N THR A 131 4.61 -7.55 22.72
CA THR A 131 5.83 -6.94 22.21
C THR A 131 6.53 -7.94 21.31
N THR A 132 6.86 -7.52 20.09
CA THR A 132 7.49 -8.34 19.04
C THR A 132 8.96 -8.68 19.38
N ASP A 133 9.20 -9.36 20.50
CA ASP A 133 10.47 -10.04 20.74
C ASP A 133 10.41 -11.40 20.03
N GLU A 134 11.47 -11.73 19.29
CA GLU A 134 11.61 -12.95 18.47
C GLU A 134 11.32 -14.25 19.27
N THR A 135 11.51 -14.20 20.59
CA THR A 135 11.26 -15.33 21.52
C THR A 135 9.76 -15.56 21.79
N GLU A 136 8.95 -14.50 21.76
CA GLU A 136 7.50 -14.55 21.90
C GLU A 136 6.84 -14.94 20.57
N GLU A 137 7.39 -14.49 19.42
CA GLU A 137 6.92 -14.92 18.09
C GLU A 137 6.93 -16.45 17.93
N LEU A 138 7.98 -17.12 18.41
CA LEU A 138 8.09 -18.58 18.31
C LEU A 138 7.02 -19.31 19.15
N ARG A 139 6.71 -18.81 20.35
CA ARG A 139 5.69 -19.41 21.24
C ARG A 139 4.26 -19.13 20.77
N HIS A 140 4.00 -17.95 20.23
CA HIS A 140 2.68 -17.57 19.71
C HIS A 140 2.40 -18.10 18.30
N SER A 141 3.44 -18.47 17.53
CA SER A 141 3.28 -19.14 16.23
C SER A 141 2.61 -20.52 16.33
N LEU A 142 2.72 -21.18 17.49
CA LEU A 142 2.08 -22.48 17.76
C LEU A 142 0.58 -22.36 18.09
N GLN A 143 0.09 -21.16 18.37
CA GLN A 143 -1.33 -20.85 18.50
C GLN A 143 -1.74 -19.99 17.31
N ASP A 144 -1.70 -20.58 16.12
CA ASP A 144 -2.28 -19.99 14.92
C ASP A 144 -3.81 -20.00 15.08
N TYR A 145 -4.33 -18.99 15.75
CA TYR A 145 -5.77 -18.83 15.94
C TYR A 145 -6.40 -18.55 14.58
N SER A 146 -7.41 -19.33 14.21
CA SER A 146 -8.15 -19.29 12.94
C SER A 146 -8.90 -17.96 12.64
N TYR A 147 -8.72 -16.93 13.47
CA TYR A 147 -9.50 -15.69 13.45
C TYR A 147 -8.60 -14.46 13.53
N ARG A 148 -7.66 -14.33 12.57
CA ARG A 148 -6.73 -13.21 12.47
C ARG A 148 -7.41 -12.00 11.83
N GLN A 149 -8.14 -11.24 12.63
CA GLN A 149 -8.78 -9.99 12.24
C GLN A 149 -8.58 -8.94 13.34
N VAL A 150 -8.45 -7.67 12.94
CA VAL A 150 -8.32 -6.54 13.87
C VAL A 150 -9.42 -5.55 13.55
N TRP A 151 -10.22 -5.18 14.55
CA TRP A 151 -11.11 -4.05 14.47
C TRP A 151 -10.34 -2.77 14.76
N ARG A 152 -10.50 -1.75 13.91
CA ARG A 152 -9.99 -0.40 14.15
C ARG A 152 -11.14 0.58 14.22
N ASP A 153 -11.24 1.31 15.32
CA ASP A 153 -12.21 2.38 15.44
C ASP A 153 -11.72 3.69 14.80
N LEU A 154 -12.59 4.71 14.77
CA LEU A 154 -12.24 6.03 14.23
C LEU A 154 -11.30 6.86 15.14
N HIS A 155 -11.02 6.42 16.36
CA HIS A 155 -10.00 7.02 17.24
C HIS A 155 -8.62 6.42 16.99
N GLY A 156 -8.57 5.32 16.24
CA GLY A 156 -7.36 4.61 15.90
C GLY A 156 -7.00 3.52 16.90
N ASP A 157 -7.88 3.21 17.85
CA ASP A 157 -7.71 2.09 18.76
C ASP A 157 -7.94 0.78 18.01
N MET A 158 -7.11 -0.22 18.32
CA MET A 158 -7.13 -1.53 17.65
C MET A 158 -7.52 -2.61 18.65
N THR A 159 -8.46 -3.46 18.25
CA THR A 159 -8.99 -4.53 19.08
C THR A 159 -9.04 -5.83 18.29
N VAL A 160 -8.50 -6.92 18.85
CA VAL A 160 -8.63 -8.26 18.25
C VAL A 160 -9.90 -8.95 18.73
N VAL A 161 -10.39 -9.92 17.95
CA VAL A 161 -11.48 -10.78 18.42
C VAL A 161 -10.98 -11.65 19.60
N GLN A 162 -11.69 -11.59 20.72
CA GLN A 162 -11.41 -12.41 21.90
C GLN A 162 -12.10 -13.78 21.80
N LEU A 163 -11.53 -14.77 22.50
CA LEU A 163 -12.18 -16.06 22.69
C LEU A 163 -13.13 -16.02 23.89
N PRO A 164 -14.26 -16.76 23.86
CA PRO A 164 -14.72 -17.62 22.77
C PRO A 164 -15.13 -16.82 21.53
N TYR A 165 -14.82 -17.35 20.34
CA TYR A 165 -15.11 -16.66 19.08
C TYR A 165 -16.61 -16.42 18.93
N VAL A 166 -16.96 -15.15 18.69
CA VAL A 166 -18.29 -14.73 18.28
C VAL A 166 -18.12 -13.92 17.00
N ASP A 167 -18.70 -14.40 15.91
CA ASP A 167 -18.68 -13.67 14.65
C ASP A 167 -19.44 -12.36 14.82
N SER A 168 -18.67 -11.27 14.82
CA SER A 168 -19.20 -9.92 14.98
C SER A 168 -19.22 -9.18 13.65
N TYR A 169 -18.66 -9.75 12.58
CA TYR A 169 -18.61 -9.09 11.28
C TYR A 169 -20.03 -8.81 10.76
N PRO A 170 -20.31 -7.60 10.23
CA PRO A 170 -19.38 -6.50 9.96
C PRO A 170 -19.21 -5.51 11.12
N LYS A 171 -19.90 -5.70 12.25
CA LYS A 171 -19.90 -4.79 13.41
C LYS A 171 -18.61 -4.92 14.22
N ALA A 172 -18.40 -3.98 15.13
CA ALA A 172 -17.34 -4.06 16.13
C ALA A 172 -17.41 -5.38 16.93
N PRO A 173 -16.27 -5.93 17.40
CA PRO A 173 -16.22 -7.10 18.26
C PRO A 173 -17.19 -7.02 19.45
N TYR A 174 -17.88 -8.12 19.76
CA TYR A 174 -18.91 -8.21 20.80
C TYR A 174 -18.52 -7.69 22.20
N HIS A 175 -17.23 -7.73 22.55
CA HIS A 175 -16.72 -7.30 23.85
C HIS A 175 -16.43 -5.80 23.92
N ILE A 176 -16.57 -5.08 22.81
CA ILE A 176 -16.60 -3.62 22.79
C ILE A 176 -18.02 -3.21 23.19
N THR A 177 -18.20 -2.83 24.46
CA THR A 177 -19.44 -2.20 24.93
C THR A 177 -19.56 -0.80 24.34
N ALA A 178 -20.12 -0.69 23.15
CA ALA A 178 -20.33 0.60 22.50
C ALA A 178 -21.31 1.46 23.33
N ARG A 179 -20.90 2.70 23.65
CA ARG A 179 -21.85 3.80 23.80
C ARG A 179 -22.22 4.24 22.39
N ASP A 180 -23.51 4.35 22.11
CA ASP A 180 -24.22 4.28 20.82
C ASP A 180 -23.67 5.04 19.57
N ASP A 181 -22.60 5.83 19.69
CA ASP A 181 -21.98 6.58 18.58
C ASP A 181 -20.50 6.20 18.30
N GLN A 182 -19.91 5.32 19.11
CA GLN A 182 -18.48 4.92 19.07
C GLN A 182 -18.20 3.58 18.35
N ALA A 183 -19.21 2.92 17.79
CA ALA A 183 -19.03 1.66 17.07
C ALA A 183 -18.65 1.82 15.59
N ALA A 184 -18.38 3.04 15.12
CA ALA A 184 -17.92 3.29 13.77
C ALA A 184 -16.44 2.92 13.63
N GLY A 185 -16.12 2.16 12.60
CA GLY A 185 -14.78 1.65 12.37
C GLY A 185 -14.75 0.72 11.16
N TYR A 186 -13.66 -0.01 11.03
CA TYR A 186 -13.46 -0.94 9.93
C TYR A 186 -12.62 -2.14 10.36
N TRP A 187 -12.77 -3.22 9.61
CA TRP A 187 -11.99 -4.42 9.80
C TRP A 187 -10.66 -4.34 9.04
N ILE A 188 -9.57 -4.68 9.70
CA ILE A 188 -8.26 -4.90 9.12
C ILE A 188 -8.06 -6.41 9.03
N LEU A 189 -7.76 -6.88 7.83
CA LEU A 189 -7.61 -8.30 7.51
C LEU A 189 -6.18 -8.57 7.00
N GLU A 190 -5.77 -9.84 7.07
CA GLU A 190 -4.54 -10.28 6.41
C GLU A 190 -4.80 -10.49 4.92
N ALA A 191 -3.99 -9.87 4.06
CA ALA A 191 -4.05 -10.17 2.63
C ALA A 191 -3.59 -11.62 2.37
N PRO A 192 -4.26 -12.36 1.46
CA PRO A 192 -3.99 -13.79 1.24
C PRO A 192 -2.67 -14.07 0.52
N TYR A 193 -2.02 -13.06 -0.07
CA TYR A 193 -0.77 -13.20 -0.82
C TYR A 193 0.40 -12.54 -0.08
N ASP A 194 1.50 -13.27 0.01
CA ASP A 194 2.74 -12.86 0.67
C ASP A 194 3.61 -12.05 -0.31
N ASP A 195 3.44 -10.73 -0.33
CA ASP A 195 4.16 -9.83 -1.24
C ASP A 195 5.44 -9.23 -0.64
N LEU A 196 5.94 -9.76 0.48
CA LEU A 196 7.22 -9.31 1.01
C LEU A 196 8.38 -9.71 0.06
N PRO A 197 9.38 -8.83 -0.13
CA PRO A 197 10.61 -9.28 -0.72
C PRO A 197 11.23 -10.32 0.21
N VAL A 198 11.66 -11.44 -0.36
CA VAL A 198 12.84 -12.15 0.16
C VAL A 198 13.87 -11.07 0.51
N TYR A 199 14.25 -10.96 1.78
CA TYR A 199 15.25 -10.04 2.31
C TYR A 199 16.27 -9.64 1.24
N ARG A 200 16.12 -8.48 0.60
CA ARG A 200 17.18 -7.91 -0.23
C ARG A 200 17.90 -6.88 0.61
N THR A 201 18.90 -7.38 1.33
CA THR A 201 19.87 -6.62 2.13
C THR A 201 20.80 -5.75 1.27
N THR A 202 20.60 -5.68 -0.06
CA THR A 202 21.57 -5.11 -0.97
C THR A 202 20.95 -4.13 -1.96
N SER A 203 21.34 -2.87 -1.73
CA SER A 203 21.40 -1.72 -2.63
C SER A 203 20.06 -1.08 -3.06
N PRO A 204 20.03 0.27 -3.18
CA PRO A 204 18.85 0.97 -3.68
C PRO A 204 18.49 0.48 -5.09
N PRO A 205 17.23 0.59 -5.50
CA PRO A 205 16.82 0.27 -6.86
C PRO A 205 17.70 1.05 -7.86
N PRO A 206 18.03 0.46 -9.03
CA PRO A 206 18.82 1.16 -10.04
C PRO A 206 18.13 2.49 -10.37
N PRO A 207 18.87 3.60 -10.46
CA PRO A 207 18.28 4.90 -10.74
C PRO A 207 17.45 4.81 -12.01
N CYS A 208 16.20 5.29 -11.95
CA CYS A 208 15.38 5.46 -13.15
C CYS A 208 16.17 6.32 -14.13
N ILE A 209 16.68 5.71 -15.20
CA ILE A 209 17.27 6.44 -16.31
C ILE A 209 16.10 7.13 -17.00
N CYS A 210 15.81 8.36 -16.57
CA CYS A 210 15.01 9.27 -17.35
C CYS A 210 15.78 9.49 -18.66
N LEU A 211 15.40 8.77 -19.70
CA LEU A 211 15.77 9.12 -21.07
C LEU A 211 15.28 10.54 -21.28
N ARG A 212 16.21 11.51 -21.18
CA ARG A 212 15.98 12.89 -21.58
C ARG A 212 15.28 12.84 -22.93
N SER A 213 14.07 13.38 -23.00
CA SER A 213 13.35 13.56 -24.25
C SER A 213 14.25 14.33 -25.21
N SER A 214 14.78 13.63 -26.21
CA SER A 214 15.39 14.25 -27.37
C SER A 214 14.28 15.01 -28.10
N SER A 215 14.18 16.31 -27.87
CA SER A 215 13.31 17.16 -28.69
C SER A 215 13.87 17.18 -30.12
N PRO A 216 13.05 16.92 -31.15
CA PRO A 216 13.50 16.99 -32.53
C PRO A 216 13.41 18.46 -32.96
N HIS A 217 14.53 19.08 -33.34
CA HIS A 217 14.64 20.11 -34.40
C HIS A 217 16.01 20.79 -34.35
N ASN A 218 16.92 20.37 -35.25
CA ASN A 218 17.51 21.25 -36.25
C ASN A 218 18.38 20.45 -37.23
N PRO A 219 18.22 20.60 -38.55
CA PRO A 219 19.10 19.99 -39.53
C PRO A 219 20.29 20.93 -39.81
N ALA A 220 21.51 20.44 -39.62
CA ALA A 220 22.69 21.03 -40.23
C ALA A 220 23.55 19.91 -40.83
N SER A 221 23.74 20.01 -42.13
CA SER A 221 24.35 19.02 -43.04
C SER A 221 25.78 18.58 -42.70
N PRO A 222 26.22 17.41 -43.21
CA PRO A 222 27.51 16.83 -42.93
C PRO A 222 28.60 17.34 -43.88
N ARG A 223 29.79 17.66 -43.34
CA ARG A 223 31.03 17.75 -44.13
C ARG A 223 32.19 17.09 -43.38
N SER A 224 32.46 15.85 -43.81
CA SER A 224 33.79 15.27 -44.10
C SER A 224 35.01 15.83 -43.37
N ALA A 225 35.65 15.01 -42.55
CA ALA A 225 37.09 14.75 -42.67
C ALA A 225 37.45 13.37 -42.12
N ARG A 226 38.26 12.69 -42.91
CA ARG A 226 38.71 11.29 -42.87
C ARG A 226 40.06 11.21 -42.14
N SER A 227 40.47 9.98 -41.76
CA SER A 227 41.85 9.55 -41.45
C SER A 227 42.33 9.88 -40.02
N GLY A 228 42.97 9.00 -39.25
CA GLY A 228 43.49 7.66 -39.47
C GLY A 228 44.47 7.29 -38.33
N ASN A 229 44.67 5.99 -38.12
CA ASN A 229 45.80 5.33 -37.45
C ASN A 229 46.02 5.43 -35.92
N SER A 230 45.98 4.24 -35.30
CA SER A 230 46.49 3.80 -33.98
C SER A 230 48.02 4.04 -33.76
N PRO A 231 48.66 3.44 -32.74
CA PRO A 231 48.56 3.58 -31.27
C PRO A 231 49.94 3.90 -30.63
N ARG A 232 50.05 4.27 -29.33
CA ARG A 232 51.15 3.88 -28.40
C ARG A 232 51.16 4.60 -27.03
N THR A 233 51.01 3.77 -25.98
CA THR A 233 51.75 3.73 -24.67
C THR A 233 51.73 4.90 -23.66
N PRO A 234 51.98 4.59 -22.36
CA PRO A 234 51.44 5.31 -21.19
C PRO A 234 52.46 6.23 -20.52
N CYS A 235 51.98 7.16 -19.68
CA CYS A 235 52.84 7.90 -18.74
C CYS A 235 52.29 7.82 -17.31
N TYR A 236 53.17 7.33 -16.44
CA TYR A 236 53.11 7.28 -14.99
C TYR A 236 53.21 8.69 -14.35
N CYS A 237 52.50 8.86 -13.21
CA CYS A 237 52.83 9.47 -11.90
C CYS A 237 53.79 10.70 -11.78
N PRO A 238 53.72 11.55 -10.71
CA PRO A 238 53.41 11.14 -9.33
C PRO A 238 52.60 12.11 -8.43
N MET A 239 52.25 11.56 -7.26
CA MET A 239 51.83 12.27 -6.05
C MET A 239 52.92 13.23 -5.54
N SER A 240 52.47 14.29 -4.85
CA SER A 240 53.21 14.89 -3.74
C SER A 240 52.26 15.15 -2.58
N SER A 241 52.64 14.62 -1.42
CA SER A 241 52.10 14.94 -0.10
C SER A 241 52.86 16.12 0.49
N GLY A 242 52.15 16.97 1.23
CA GLY A 242 52.68 18.06 2.06
C GLY A 242 51.55 18.69 2.83
#